data_AF-A0A971IY29-F1
#
_entry.id   AF-A0A971IY29-F1
#
_cell.length_a   1.000
_cell.length_b   1.000
_cell.length_c   1.000
_cell.angle_alpha   90.00
_cell.angle_beta   90.00
_cell.angle_gamma   90.00
#
_symmetry.space_group_name_H-M   'P 1'
#
loop_
_entity.id
_entity.type
_entity.pdbx_description
1 polymer ?
#
loop_
_entity_poly.entity_id
_entity_poly.type
_entity_poly.pdbx_seq_one_letter_code
_entity_poly.pdbx_strand_id
1 'polypeptide(L)'
;GKYFTPLPYYLSKLAINRMMYAMSLELREHGVSTVALSPGWMRTEAVMADMPPNTRPSPEEFDKTESVEYIGRAVVALCLDPRVSEKSGTVCLVGDLSREYGFTDVDGRQVPPFTIPDEYLLD
;
A
#
# COMPACT_ATOMS: atom_id res chain seq x y z
N GLY A 1 12.66 19.31 -0.14
CA GLY A 1 12.28 18.05 -0.80
C GLY A 1 11.65 17.22 0.28
N LYS A 2 10.34 17.00 0.22
CA LYS A 2 9.58 16.60 1.42
C LYS A 2 9.96 15.21 1.94
N TYR A 3 10.14 15.07 3.24
CA TYR A 3 10.39 13.78 3.91
C TYR A 3 9.43 13.52 5.07
N PHE A 4 9.09 12.25 5.30
CA PHE A 4 8.21 11.83 6.40
C PHE A 4 9.00 11.56 7.68
N THR A 5 8.47 11.99 8.83
CA THR A 5 9.04 11.69 10.14
C THR A 5 8.32 10.50 10.78
N PRO A 6 9.03 9.54 11.42
CA PRO A 6 10.46 9.56 11.74
C PRO A 6 11.37 9.08 10.61
N LEU A 7 12.56 9.70 10.49
CA LEU A 7 13.55 9.43 9.43
C LEU A 7 13.90 7.94 9.27
N PRO A 8 14.13 7.13 10.32
CA PRO A 8 14.41 5.71 10.15
C PRO A 8 13.30 4.94 9.43
N TYR A 9 12.04 5.25 9.75
CA TYR A 9 10.90 4.64 9.07
C TYR A 9 10.86 5.06 7.60
N TYR A 10 11.01 6.36 7.31
CA TYR A 10 11.01 6.86 5.94
C TYR A 10 12.11 6.22 5.08
N LEU A 11 13.35 6.17 5.60
CA LEU A 11 14.47 5.53 4.91
C LEU A 11 14.22 4.03 4.68
N SER A 12 13.62 3.33 5.66
CA SER A 12 13.30 1.91 5.50
C SER A 12 12.33 1.66 4.33
N LYS A 13 11.27 2.49 4.20
CA LYS A 13 10.29 2.35 3.12
C LYS A 13 10.87 2.77 1.77
N LEU A 14 11.70 3.81 1.75
CA LEU A 14 12.41 4.23 0.53
C LEU A 14 13.36 3.13 0.04
N ALA A 15 14.09 2.49 0.95
CA ALA A 15 15.00 1.40 0.63
C ALA A 15 14.26 0.20 0.02
N ILE A 16 13.09 -0.18 0.57
CA ILE A 16 12.24 -1.25 0.00
C ILE A 16 11.81 -0.90 -1.43
N ASN A 17 11.32 0.32 -1.65
CA ASN A 17 10.90 0.76 -2.99
C ASN A 17 12.07 0.74 -3.99
N ARG A 18 13.25 1.17 -3.56
CA ARG A 18 14.44 1.17 -4.42
C ARG A 18 14.96 -0.23 -4.70
N MET A 19 14.93 -1.12 -3.71
CA MET A 19 15.28 -2.53 -3.85
C MET A 19 14.36 -3.22 -4.87
N MET A 20 13.05 -3.05 -4.72
CA MET A 20 12.07 -3.57 -5.67
C MET A 20 12.34 -3.11 -7.10
N TYR A 21 12.64 -1.81 -7.29
CA TYR A 21 12.99 -1.28 -8.61
C TYR A 21 14.24 -1.94 -9.18
N ALA A 22 15.32 -2.08 -8.41
CA ALA A 22 16.53 -2.75 -8.85
C ALA A 22 16.26 -4.22 -9.23
N MET A 23 15.55 -4.95 -8.38
CA MET A 23 15.12 -6.33 -8.65
C MET A 23 14.29 -6.45 -9.93
N SER A 24 13.44 -5.47 -10.25
CA SER A 24 12.67 -5.48 -11.51
C SER A 24 13.54 -5.38 -12.77
N LEU A 25 14.75 -4.80 -12.66
CA LEU A 25 15.70 -4.73 -13.76
C LEU A 25 16.44 -6.05 -13.91
N GLU A 26 16.98 -6.57 -12.80
CA GLU A 26 17.77 -7.81 -12.78
C GLU A 26 16.93 -9.05 -13.12
N LEU A 27 15.69 -9.11 -12.64
CA LEU A 27 14.84 -10.29 -12.83
C LEU A 27 14.06 -10.28 -14.16
N ARG A 28 14.18 -9.21 -14.96
CA ARG A 28 13.45 -9.06 -16.22
C ARG A 28 13.79 -10.14 -17.23
N GLU A 29 15.06 -10.48 -17.37
CA GLU A 29 15.52 -11.53 -18.31
C GLU A 29 15.02 -12.93 -17.93
N HIS A 30 14.61 -13.11 -16.67
CA HIS A 30 14.03 -14.34 -16.15
C HIS A 30 12.49 -14.37 -16.24
N GLY A 31 11.87 -13.34 -16.81
CA GLY A 31 10.41 -13.27 -16.95
C GLY A 31 9.68 -13.09 -15.61
N VAL A 32 10.36 -12.61 -14.57
CA VAL A 32 9.76 -12.39 -13.25
C VAL A 32 9.33 -10.93 -13.12
N SER A 33 8.08 -10.72 -12.73
CA SER A 33 7.53 -9.39 -12.45
C SER A 33 7.72 -9.04 -10.97
N THR A 34 8.23 -7.84 -10.70
CA THR A 34 8.54 -7.39 -9.33
C THR A 34 7.83 -6.06 -9.08
N VAL A 35 7.00 -6.00 -8.04
CA VAL A 35 6.24 -4.79 -7.67
C VAL A 35 6.33 -4.53 -6.17
N ALA A 36 6.21 -3.27 -5.76
CA ALA A 36 6.03 -2.92 -4.35
C ALA A 36 4.56 -2.64 -4.11
N LEU A 37 3.91 -3.42 -3.26
CA LEU A 37 2.50 -3.23 -2.95
C LEU A 37 2.36 -2.37 -1.69
N SER A 38 1.75 -1.20 -1.81
CA SER A 38 1.54 -0.26 -0.70
C SER A 38 0.06 -0.25 -0.28
N PRO A 39 -0.26 -0.73 0.93
CA PRO A 39 -1.58 -0.55 1.51
C PRO A 39 -1.81 0.90 1.97
N GLY A 40 -3.05 1.20 2.33
CA GLY A 40 -3.44 2.40 3.07
C GLY A 40 -3.41 2.22 4.59
N TRP A 41 -4.31 2.89 5.29
CA TRP A 41 -4.37 2.83 6.76
C TRP A 41 -5.02 1.53 7.23
N MET A 42 -4.20 0.51 7.47
CA MET A 42 -4.66 -0.84 7.78
C MET A 42 -5.12 -1.01 9.23
N ARG A 43 -6.22 -1.75 9.42
CA ARG A 43 -6.75 -2.19 10.73
C ARG A 43 -6.09 -3.50 11.20
N THR A 44 -4.76 -3.55 11.28
CA THR A 44 -4.03 -4.74 11.80
C THR A 44 -4.10 -4.81 13.33
N GLU A 45 -3.88 -5.98 13.93
CA GLU A 45 -3.87 -6.12 15.39
C GLU A 45 -2.83 -5.20 16.04
N ALA A 46 -1.67 -5.02 15.40
CA ALA A 46 -0.62 -4.13 15.87
C ALA A 46 -1.03 -2.65 15.80
N VAL A 47 -1.65 -2.21 14.70
CA VAL A 47 -2.14 -0.82 14.57
C VAL A 47 -3.26 -0.56 15.58
N MET A 48 -4.17 -1.51 15.75
CA MET A 48 -5.26 -1.41 16.71
C MET A 48 -4.77 -1.44 18.16
N ALA A 49 -3.66 -2.12 18.46
CA ALA A 49 -3.05 -2.15 19.79
C ALA A 49 -2.29 -0.86 20.15
N ASP A 50 -1.78 -0.15 19.15
CA ASP A 50 -1.09 1.15 19.34
C ASP A 50 -2.09 2.32 19.51
N MET A 51 -3.36 2.11 19.14
CA MET A 51 -4.41 3.09 19.40
C MET A 51 -4.68 3.20 20.91
N PRO A 52 -4.78 4.44 21.45
CA PRO A 52 -5.14 4.65 22.85
C PRO A 52 -6.40 3.88 23.28
N PRO A 53 -6.47 3.37 24.52
CA PRO A 53 -7.68 2.74 25.02
C PRO A 53 -8.86 3.71 24.91
N ASN A 54 -9.91 3.30 24.18
CA ASN A 54 -11.13 4.08 23.86
C ASN A 54 -11.04 5.08 22.68
N THR A 55 -9.94 5.16 21.93
CA THR A 55 -9.96 5.84 20.62
C THR A 55 -10.37 4.85 19.55
N ARG A 56 -11.68 4.70 19.33
CA ARG A 56 -12.15 4.17 18.06
C ARG A 56 -11.98 5.26 17.00
N PRO A 57 -11.57 4.92 15.76
CA PRO A 57 -11.66 5.86 14.66
C PRO A 57 -13.08 6.44 14.62
N SER A 58 -13.19 7.75 14.41
CA SER A 58 -14.46 8.35 14.03
C SER A 58 -15.02 7.64 12.78
N PRO A 59 -16.34 7.70 12.51
CA PRO A 59 -16.89 7.11 11.29
C PRO A 59 -16.15 7.57 10.02
N GLU A 60 -15.75 8.84 9.96
CA GLU A 60 -15.00 9.40 8.83
C GLU A 60 -13.57 8.85 8.72
N GLU A 61 -12.88 8.62 9.84
CA GLU A 61 -11.57 7.98 9.84
C GLU A 61 -11.68 6.51 9.49
N PHE A 62 -12.69 5.82 10.01
CA PHE A 62 -12.96 4.41 9.68
C PHE A 62 -13.18 4.23 8.17
N ASP A 63 -13.88 5.17 7.54
CA ASP A 63 -14.12 5.19 6.10
C ASP A 63 -12.82 5.30 5.27
N LYS A 64 -11.72 5.74 5.88
CA LYS A 64 -10.38 5.84 5.27
C LYS A 64 -9.47 4.66 5.62
N THR A 65 -9.92 3.73 6.46
CA THR A 65 -9.15 2.54 6.85
C THR A 65 -9.44 1.32 5.98
N GLU A 66 -8.50 0.39 5.92
CA GLU A 66 -8.53 -0.84 5.12
C GLU A 66 -8.47 -2.10 6.01
N SER A 67 -9.12 -3.18 5.58
CA SER A 67 -8.93 -4.51 6.20
C SER A 67 -7.61 -5.15 5.73
N VAL A 68 -7.21 -6.23 6.40
CA VAL A 68 -6.07 -7.05 5.95
C VAL A 68 -6.40 -7.84 4.68
N GLU A 69 -7.66 -8.17 4.48
CA GLU A 69 -8.15 -8.87 3.29
C GLU A 69 -8.08 -7.99 2.03
N TYR A 70 -8.18 -6.66 2.17
CA TYR A 70 -8.17 -5.74 1.03
C TYR A 70 -6.85 -5.77 0.25
N ILE A 71 -5.71 -5.73 0.96
CA ILE A 71 -4.40 -5.92 0.32
C ILE A 71 -4.22 -7.36 -0.18
N GLY A 72 -4.78 -8.36 0.50
CA GLY A 72 -4.78 -9.75 0.03
C GLY A 72 -5.49 -9.90 -1.33
N ARG A 73 -6.62 -9.22 -1.52
CA ARG A 73 -7.33 -9.16 -2.82
C ARG A 73 -6.51 -8.47 -3.89
N ALA A 74 -5.74 -7.43 -3.54
CA ALA A 74 -4.81 -6.80 -4.48
C ALA A 74 -3.69 -7.76 -4.93
N VAL A 75 -3.15 -8.58 -4.02
CA VAL A 75 -2.18 -9.64 -4.36
C VAL A 75 -2.81 -10.63 -5.33
N VAL A 76 -4.03 -11.13 -5.04
CA VAL A 76 -4.75 -12.04 -5.95
C VAL A 76 -4.96 -11.41 -7.32
N ALA A 77 -5.37 -10.16 -7.39
CA ALA A 77 -5.60 -9.45 -8.65
C ALA A 77 -4.31 -9.33 -9.48
N LEU A 78 -3.19 -8.95 -8.86
CA LEU A 78 -1.89 -8.88 -9.52
C LEU A 78 -1.41 -10.26 -10.00
N CYS A 79 -1.59 -11.31 -9.20
CA CYS A 79 -1.20 -12.68 -9.58
C CYS A 79 -2.02 -13.24 -10.75
N LEU A 80 -3.26 -12.77 -10.93
CA LEU A 80 -4.16 -13.22 -12.00
C LEU A 80 -4.09 -12.32 -13.25
N ASP A 81 -3.40 -11.17 -13.19
CA ASP A 81 -3.29 -10.26 -14.33
C ASP A 81 -2.27 -10.78 -15.36
N PRO A 82 -2.70 -11.17 -16.58
CA PRO A 82 -1.79 -11.61 -17.63
C PRO A 82 -0.83 -10.51 -18.10
N ARG A 83 -1.10 -9.24 -17.75
CA ARG A 83 -0.27 -8.06 -18.06
C ARG A 83 0.47 -7.52 -16.84
N VAL A 84 0.60 -8.28 -15.75
CA VAL A 84 1.29 -7.84 -14.52
C VAL A 84 2.73 -7.37 -14.78
N SER A 85 3.37 -7.86 -15.83
CA SER A 85 4.71 -7.43 -16.26
C SER A 85 4.77 -5.96 -16.65
N GLU A 86 3.67 -5.36 -17.11
CA GLU A 86 3.56 -3.92 -17.40
C GLU A 86 3.68 -3.07 -16.12
N LYS A 87 3.39 -3.66 -14.95
CA LYS A 87 3.52 -3.01 -13.63
C LYS A 87 4.89 -3.23 -12.99
N SER A 88 5.74 -4.10 -13.54
CA SER A 88 7.04 -4.44 -12.95
C SER A 88 7.92 -3.19 -12.79
N GLY A 89 8.53 -3.05 -11.61
CA GLY A 89 9.35 -1.89 -11.25
C GLY A 89 8.57 -0.70 -10.68
N THR A 90 7.26 -0.85 -10.43
CA THR A 90 6.41 0.22 -9.90
C THR A 90 5.93 -0.06 -8.47
N VAL A 91 5.61 1.03 -7.76
CA VAL A 91 4.87 0.96 -6.50
C VAL A 91 3.39 0.98 -6.85
N CYS A 92 2.66 -0.07 -6.51
CA CYS A 92 1.23 -0.18 -6.72
C CYS A 92 0.49 0.13 -5.41
N LEU A 93 -0.45 1.08 -5.46
CA LEU A 93 -1.28 1.43 -4.31
C LEU A 93 -2.54 0.58 -4.32
N VAL A 94 -2.89 -0.04 -3.19
CA VAL A 94 -4.05 -0.96 -3.10
C VAL A 94 -5.35 -0.26 -3.54
N GLY A 95 -5.56 1.00 -3.13
CA GLY A 95 -6.73 1.77 -3.54
C GLY A 95 -6.83 2.01 -5.04
N ASP A 96 -5.71 2.13 -5.76
CA ASP A 96 -5.73 2.26 -7.23
C ASP A 96 -6.00 0.91 -7.89
N LEU A 97 -5.35 -0.16 -7.40
CA LEU A 97 -5.59 -1.51 -7.90
C LEU A 97 -7.04 -1.96 -7.67
N SER A 98 -7.68 -1.53 -6.59
CA SER A 98 -9.09 -1.83 -6.33
C SER A 98 -9.99 -1.32 -7.44
N ARG A 99 -9.75 -0.10 -7.91
CA ARG A 99 -10.50 0.56 -8.97
C ARG A 99 -10.16 -0.04 -10.33
N GLU A 100 -8.89 -0.35 -10.55
CA GLU A 100 -8.43 -0.96 -11.80
C GLU A 100 -8.97 -2.38 -12.00
N TYR A 101 -8.94 -3.22 -10.96
CA TYR A 101 -9.34 -4.63 -11.03
C TYR A 101 -10.77 -4.91 -10.53
N GLY A 102 -11.48 -3.90 -10.02
CA GLY A 102 -12.89 -4.02 -9.62
C GLY A 102 -13.13 -4.85 -8.36
N PHE A 103 -12.17 -4.92 -7.42
CA PHE A 103 -12.38 -5.56 -6.12
C PHE A 103 -12.70 -4.54 -5.02
N THR A 104 -13.31 -5.01 -3.93
CA THR A 104 -13.68 -4.21 -2.77
C THR A 104 -13.01 -4.73 -1.50
N ASP A 105 -13.02 -3.91 -0.45
CA ASP A 105 -12.79 -4.35 0.93
C ASP A 105 -13.95 -5.26 1.39
N VAL A 106 -13.82 -5.88 2.56
CA VAL A 106 -14.77 -6.85 3.15
C VAL A 106 -16.17 -6.28 3.38
N ASP A 107 -16.28 -4.96 3.46
CA ASP A 107 -17.54 -4.24 3.65
C ASP A 107 -18.09 -3.61 2.35
N GLY A 108 -17.50 -3.96 1.20
CA GLY A 108 -17.94 -3.51 -0.12
C GLY A 108 -17.40 -2.15 -0.56
N ARG A 109 -16.59 -1.47 0.27
CA ARG A 109 -15.98 -0.19 -0.12
C ARG A 109 -14.78 -0.37 -1.04
N GLN A 110 -14.52 0.65 -1.85
CA GLN A 110 -13.22 0.85 -2.50
C GLN A 110 -12.54 2.05 -1.84
N VAL A 111 -11.67 1.77 -0.87
CA VAL A 111 -10.92 2.79 -0.14
C VAL A 111 -9.88 3.41 -1.08
N PRO A 112 -9.81 4.75 -1.19
CA PRO A 112 -8.82 5.41 -2.05
C PRO A 112 -7.38 5.22 -1.52
N PRO A 113 -6.36 5.39 -2.36
CA PRO A 113 -4.97 5.33 -1.93
C PRO A 113 -4.70 6.30 -0.78
N PHE A 114 -4.00 5.81 0.24
CA PHE A 114 -3.53 6.65 1.32
C PHE A 114 -2.44 7.61 0.84
N THR A 115 -2.60 8.88 1.18
CA THR A 115 -1.59 9.92 1.00
C THR A 115 -1.19 10.45 2.35
N ILE A 116 0.11 10.61 2.57
CA ILE A 116 0.61 11.28 3.78
C ILE A 116 0.19 12.75 3.71
N PRO A 117 -0.59 13.27 4.69
CA PRO A 117 -0.95 14.68 4.72
C PRO A 117 0.29 15.58 4.80
N ASP A 118 0.22 16.74 4.15
CA ASP A 118 1.35 17.67 4.03
C ASP A 118 1.93 18.12 5.38
N GLU A 119 1.13 18.15 6.44
CA GLU A 119 1.55 18.50 7.81
C GLU A 119 2.53 17.49 8.44
N TYR A 120 2.57 16.25 7.95
CA TYR A 120 3.52 15.22 8.38
C TYR A 120 4.80 15.19 7.53
N LEU A 121 4.90 16.10 6.55
CA LEU A 121 6.05 16.21 5.66
C LEU A 121 6.88 17.44 6.02
N LEU A 122 8.19 17.23 6.17
CA LEU A 122 9.17 18.29 6.44
C LEU A 122 9.95 18.62 5.17
N ASP A 123 10.25 19.89 4.94
CA ASP A 123 10.93 20.40 3.74
C ASP A 123 12.44 20.10 3.65
#